data_AF-A0A434M7U3-F1
#
_entry.id   AF-A0A434M7U3-F1
#
_cell.length_a   1.000
_cell.length_b   1.000
_cell.length_c   1.000
_cell.angle_alpha   90.00
_cell.angle_beta   90.00
_cell.angle_gamma   90.00
#
_symmetry.space_group_name_H-M   'P 1'
#
loop_
_entity.id
_entity.type
_entity.pdbx_description
1 polymer ?
#
loop_
_entity_poly.entity_id
_entity_poly.type
_entity_poly.pdbx_seq_one_letter_code
_entity_poly.pdbx_strand_id
1 'polypeptide(L)'
;MRRTVTLRTTLYALTAALLLLTALLPAKAEEAPIVSIVTDLAPGDLLNVRATASAMGKIKARLPNGTSVNNLGCNDVNGYRWCKVAETDNPQLTGWAPARYLNPDNPAAVSDADAETTGEGTAPAAEASNLVSADQPLPDLTARLGAPGTTMTAADAIGRAAIEDAYR
;
A
#
# COMPACT_ATOMS: atom_id res chain seq x y z
N MET A 1 -10.31 42.23 -55.86
CA MET A 1 -11.20 41.99 -54.72
C MET A 1 -10.36 41.96 -53.44
N ARG A 2 -10.37 43.02 -52.61
CA ARG A 2 -9.61 43.09 -51.36
C ARG A 2 -10.54 42.76 -50.19
N ARG A 3 -10.29 41.66 -49.48
CA ARG A 3 -11.07 41.24 -48.31
C ARG A 3 -10.59 42.04 -47.09
N THR A 4 -11.37 43.01 -46.65
CA THR A 4 -11.15 43.74 -45.39
C THR A 4 -11.68 42.89 -44.23
N VAL A 5 -10.80 42.09 -43.63
CA VAL A 5 -11.11 41.37 -42.39
C VAL A 5 -10.97 42.35 -41.23
N THR A 6 -12.07 42.58 -40.50
CA THR A 6 -12.14 43.53 -39.39
C THR A 6 -11.48 42.93 -38.15
N LEU A 7 -10.34 43.50 -37.73
CA LEU A 7 -9.49 43.10 -36.59
C LEU A 7 -10.24 42.74 -35.28
N ARG A 8 -11.45 43.27 -35.08
CA ARG A 8 -12.29 42.99 -33.89
C ARG A 8 -12.89 41.57 -33.91
N THR A 9 -13.17 41.01 -35.09
CA THR A 9 -13.72 39.64 -35.21
C THR A 9 -12.64 38.58 -35.06
N THR A 10 -11.41 38.86 -35.52
CA THR A 10 -10.26 37.97 -35.30
C THR A 10 -9.83 37.95 -33.84
N LEU A 11 -9.97 39.07 -33.11
CA LEU A 11 -9.62 39.13 -31.68
C LEU A 11 -10.56 38.28 -30.81
N TYR A 12 -11.87 38.34 -31.05
CA TYR A 12 -12.84 37.48 -30.35
C TYR A 12 -12.69 35.99 -30.73
N ALA A 13 -12.43 35.69 -32.00
CA ALA A 13 -12.18 34.33 -32.47
C ALA A 13 -10.92 33.73 -31.83
N LEU A 14 -9.85 34.52 -31.64
CA LEU A 14 -8.63 34.08 -30.96
C LEU A 14 -8.84 33.87 -29.44
N THR A 15 -9.65 34.70 -28.77
CA THR A 15 -9.98 34.48 -27.35
C THR A 15 -10.86 33.26 -27.12
N ALA A 16 -11.81 32.98 -28.02
CA ALA A 16 -12.66 31.79 -27.93
C ALA A 16 -11.86 30.51 -28.22
N ALA A 17 -10.94 30.54 -29.19
CA ALA A 17 -10.06 29.42 -29.48
C ALA A 17 -9.07 29.10 -28.35
N LEU A 18 -8.64 30.12 -27.59
CA LEU A 18 -7.76 29.94 -26.42
C LEU A 18 -8.52 29.41 -25.19
N LEU A 19 -9.78 29.82 -25.00
CA LEU A 19 -10.66 29.32 -23.92
C LEU A 19 -11.20 27.90 -24.18
N LEU A 20 -11.25 27.45 -25.44
CA LEU A 20 -11.66 26.08 -25.80
C LEU A 20 -10.50 25.05 -25.72
N LEU A 21 -9.25 25.48 -25.55
CA LEU A 21 -8.08 24.59 -25.54
C LEU A 21 -7.71 24.03 -24.15
N THR A 22 -8.36 24.47 -23.06
CA THR A 22 -8.06 24.01 -21.70
C THR A 22 -8.86 22.78 -21.25
N ALA A 23 -9.87 22.35 -22.01
CA ALA A 23 -10.78 21.26 -21.62
C ALA A 23 -10.28 19.84 -21.94
N LEU A 24 -9.08 19.69 -22.52
CA LEU A 24 -8.52 18.39 -22.94
C LEU A 24 -7.33 17.92 -22.08
N LEU A 25 -7.16 18.48 -20.87
CA LEU A 25 -6.15 17.95 -19.95
C LEU A 25 -6.58 16.55 -19.51
N PRO A 26 -5.84 15.48 -19.86
CA PRO A 26 -6.12 14.17 -19.30
C PRO A 26 -5.94 14.28 -17.78
N ALA A 27 -6.96 13.90 -17.02
CA ALA A 27 -6.79 13.64 -15.60
C ALA A 27 -5.74 12.53 -15.48
N LYS A 28 -4.50 12.91 -15.17
CA LYS A 28 -3.50 11.96 -14.70
C LYS A 28 -4.08 11.44 -13.38
N ALA A 29 -4.67 10.25 -13.41
CA ALA A 29 -4.96 9.52 -12.20
C ALA A 29 -3.64 9.44 -11.42
N GLU A 30 -3.54 10.21 -10.34
CA GLU A 30 -2.41 10.14 -9.44
C GLU A 30 -2.60 8.86 -8.65
N GLU A 31 -2.05 7.77 -9.19
CA GLU A 31 -2.12 6.47 -8.56
C GLU A 31 -1.45 6.59 -7.20
N ALA A 32 -2.24 6.34 -6.14
CA ALA A 32 -1.77 6.53 -4.78
C ALA A 32 -0.50 5.70 -4.57
N PRO A 33 0.54 6.27 -3.92
CA PRO A 33 1.78 5.56 -3.72
C PRO A 33 1.53 4.32 -2.87
N ILE A 34 1.90 3.15 -3.39
CA ILE A 34 1.81 1.90 -2.65
C ILE A 34 2.85 1.97 -1.54
N VAL A 35 2.42 2.04 -0.28
CA VAL A 35 3.34 2.03 0.86
C VAL A 35 3.76 0.60 1.15
N SER A 36 5.02 0.40 1.49
CA SER A 36 5.55 -0.89 1.94
C SER A 36 6.37 -0.71 3.20
N ILE A 37 6.33 -1.70 4.08
CA ILE A 37 7.12 -1.73 5.31
C ILE A 37 8.28 -2.71 5.13
N VAL A 38 9.45 -2.31 5.62
CA VAL A 38 10.62 -3.17 5.69
C VAL A 38 10.42 -4.24 6.76
N THR A 39 10.43 -5.52 6.37
CA THR A 39 10.22 -6.65 7.28
C THR A 39 11.26 -7.75 7.07
N ASP A 40 11.27 -8.73 7.98
CA ASP A 40 12.00 -10.00 7.86
C ASP A 40 13.53 -9.87 7.75
N LEU A 41 14.10 -8.75 8.22
CA LEU A 41 15.54 -8.65 8.49
C LEU A 41 15.87 -9.29 9.84
N ALA A 42 17.10 -9.80 9.96
CA ALA A 42 17.61 -10.28 11.25
C ALA A 42 17.71 -9.12 12.27
N PRO A 43 17.72 -9.41 13.59
CA PRO A 43 17.87 -8.38 14.61
C PRO A 43 19.15 -7.55 14.41
N GLY A 44 19.00 -6.23 14.29
CA GLY A 44 20.12 -5.30 14.06
C GLY A 44 20.55 -5.14 12.61
N ASP A 45 19.98 -5.90 11.66
CA ASP A 45 20.28 -5.76 10.23
C ASP A 45 19.56 -4.56 9.60
N LEU A 46 20.11 -4.13 8.45
CA LEU A 46 19.56 -3.05 7.63
C LEU A 46 19.37 -3.51 6.18
N LEU A 47 18.22 -3.17 5.61
CA LEU A 47 17.92 -3.37 4.20
C LEU A 47 18.73 -2.39 3.35
N ASN A 48 19.55 -2.92 2.44
CA ASN A 48 20.29 -2.09 1.50
C ASN A 48 19.40 -1.64 0.34
N VAL A 49 19.21 -0.34 0.20
CA VAL A 49 18.63 0.30 -0.99
C VAL A 49 19.77 0.62 -1.95
N ARG A 50 19.69 0.10 -3.18
CA ARG A 50 20.77 0.12 -4.16
C ARG A 50 20.45 1.01 -5.36
N ALA A 51 21.49 1.49 -6.04
CA ALA A 51 21.34 2.31 -7.24
C ALA A 51 20.74 1.54 -8.43
N THR A 52 20.95 0.22 -8.48
CA THR A 52 20.44 -0.67 -9.53
C THR A 52 19.79 -1.91 -8.90
N ALA A 53 18.90 -2.57 -9.66
CA ALA A 53 18.25 -3.84 -9.30
C ALA A 53 19.26 -5.01 -9.35
N SER A 54 20.29 -4.96 -8.52
CA SER A 54 21.37 -5.94 -8.47
C SER A 54 22.02 -5.96 -7.11
N ALA A 55 22.43 -7.15 -6.65
CA ALA A 55 23.20 -7.31 -5.42
C ALA A 55 24.57 -6.59 -5.47
N MET A 56 25.09 -6.33 -6.68
CA MET A 56 26.34 -5.60 -6.90
C MET A 56 26.15 -4.08 -7.05
N GLY A 57 24.90 -3.60 -7.09
CA GLY A 57 24.61 -2.17 -7.19
C GLY A 57 25.11 -1.40 -5.97
N LYS A 58 25.65 -0.18 -6.20
CA LYS A 58 26.10 0.71 -5.12
C LYS A 58 24.96 0.96 -4.11
N ILE A 59 25.26 0.85 -2.82
CA ILE A 59 24.31 1.12 -1.74
C ILE A 59 24.11 2.65 -1.66
N LYS A 60 22.85 3.08 -1.70
CA LYS A 60 22.43 4.48 -1.55
C LYS A 60 21.88 4.79 -0.16
N ALA A 61 21.21 3.82 0.46
CA ALA A 61 20.69 3.92 1.82
C ALA A 61 20.62 2.55 2.50
N ARG A 62 20.44 2.59 3.82
CA ARG A 62 20.25 1.42 4.67
C ARG A 62 19.07 1.67 5.58
N LEU A 63 18.05 0.82 5.51
CA LEU A 63 16.79 1.01 6.21
C LEU A 63 16.60 -0.08 7.27
N PRO A 64 16.27 0.25 8.53
CA PRO A 64 15.94 -0.74 9.54
C PRO A 64 14.58 -1.42 9.27
N ASN A 65 14.31 -2.52 10.00
CA ASN A 65 12.96 -3.08 10.07
C ASN A 65 11.95 -2.03 10.55
N GLY A 66 10.73 -2.08 10.01
CA GLY A 66 9.65 -1.15 10.32
C GLY A 66 9.67 0.16 9.54
N THR A 67 10.71 0.43 8.74
CA THR A 67 10.73 1.64 7.89
C THR A 67 9.66 1.57 6.81
N SER A 68 8.86 2.62 6.69
CA SER A 68 7.91 2.80 5.59
C SER A 68 8.59 3.41 4.37
N VAL A 69 8.33 2.84 3.20
CA VAL A 69 8.82 3.34 1.91
C VAL A 69 7.70 3.38 0.88
N ASN A 70 7.78 4.31 -0.06
CA ASN A 70 6.92 4.33 -1.24
C ASN A 70 7.45 3.30 -2.26
N ASN A 71 6.67 2.29 -2.57
CA ASN A 71 6.94 1.31 -3.60
C ASN A 71 6.45 1.81 -4.96
N LEU A 72 7.41 2.11 -5.84
CA LEU A 72 7.21 2.67 -7.17
C LEU A 72 7.12 1.57 -8.26
N GLY A 73 6.95 0.32 -7.85
CA GLY A 73 6.78 -0.83 -8.73
C GLY A 73 7.93 -1.83 -8.65
N CYS A 74 7.61 -3.09 -8.94
CA CYS A 74 8.54 -4.21 -8.83
C CYS A 74 8.75 -4.89 -10.19
N ASN A 75 9.98 -5.35 -10.43
CA ASN A 75 10.41 -6.02 -11.65
C ASN A 75 11.30 -7.21 -11.31
N ASP A 76 11.20 -8.26 -12.12
CA ASP A 76 12.07 -9.43 -12.03
C ASP A 76 13.34 -9.20 -12.84
N VAL A 77 14.50 -9.24 -12.17
CA VAL A 77 15.82 -8.97 -12.75
C VAL A 77 16.77 -10.10 -12.36
N ASN A 78 17.30 -10.82 -13.35
CA ASN A 78 18.18 -11.97 -13.16
C ASN A 78 17.59 -13.05 -12.23
N GLY A 79 16.27 -13.29 -12.31
CA GLY A 79 15.58 -14.28 -11.48
C GLY A 79 15.25 -13.82 -10.05
N TYR A 80 15.50 -12.55 -9.71
CA TYR A 80 15.15 -11.97 -8.42
C TYR A 80 14.16 -10.83 -8.59
N ARG A 81 13.16 -10.76 -7.72
CA ARG A 81 12.20 -9.66 -7.72
C ARG A 81 12.75 -8.46 -6.94
N TRP A 82 12.83 -7.31 -7.61
CA TRP A 82 13.31 -6.05 -7.06
C TRP A 82 12.22 -5.00 -7.14
N CYS A 83 12.02 -4.24 -6.07
CA CYS A 83 11.12 -3.10 -6.08
C CYS A 83 11.91 -1.80 -6.08
N LYS A 84 11.45 -0.86 -6.91
CA LYS A 84 11.95 0.51 -6.88
C LYS A 84 11.26 1.21 -5.71
N VAL A 85 12.04 1.79 -4.81
CA VAL A 85 11.54 2.41 -3.59
C VAL A 85 12.04 3.84 -3.46
N ALA A 86 11.20 4.69 -2.90
CA ALA A 86 11.58 6.02 -2.43
C ALA A 86 11.29 6.14 -0.93
N GLU A 87 12.19 6.77 -0.20
CA GLU A 87 11.99 7.06 1.21
C GLU A 87 10.84 8.06 1.38
N THR A 88 9.96 7.83 2.37
CA THR A 88 8.79 8.67 2.61
C THR A 88 9.18 10.09 3.01
N ASP A 89 10.18 10.23 3.89
CA ASP A 89 10.65 11.54 4.38
C ASP A 89 11.60 12.26 3.41
N ASN A 90 12.22 11.50 2.49
CA ASN A 90 13.14 12.04 1.51
C ASN A 90 12.95 11.39 0.13
N PRO A 91 11.93 11.80 -0.65
CA PRO A 91 11.59 11.17 -1.92
C PRO A 91 12.70 11.27 -2.99
N GLN A 92 13.64 12.21 -2.84
CA GLN A 92 14.84 12.30 -3.70
C GLN A 92 15.75 11.06 -3.54
N LEU A 93 15.68 10.39 -2.39
CA LEU A 93 16.36 9.13 -2.12
C LEU A 93 15.54 7.96 -2.69
N THR A 94 15.66 7.78 -4.00
CA THR A 94 15.12 6.61 -4.71
C THR A 94 16.19 5.56 -4.98
N GLY A 95 15.84 4.29 -4.91
CA GLY A 95 16.69 3.16 -5.31
C GLY A 95 15.92 1.85 -5.46
N TRP A 96 16.64 0.73 -5.37
CA TRP A 96 16.13 -0.62 -5.57
C TRP A 96 16.40 -1.50 -4.35
N ALA A 97 15.40 -2.24 -3.90
CA ALA A 97 15.53 -3.20 -2.82
C ALA A 97 14.92 -4.56 -3.20
N PRO A 98 15.40 -5.67 -2.64
CA PRO A 98 14.78 -6.98 -2.84
C PRO A 98 13.34 -7.00 -2.32
N ALA A 99 12.40 -7.44 -3.14
CA ALA A 99 10.97 -7.41 -2.82
C ALA A 99 10.60 -8.25 -1.58
N ARG A 100 11.39 -9.29 -1.29
CA ARG A 100 11.16 -10.21 -0.16
C ARG A 100 11.24 -9.56 1.23
N TYR A 101 11.78 -8.35 1.33
CA TYR A 101 11.85 -7.59 2.59
C TYR A 101 10.88 -6.40 2.60
N LEU A 102 9.97 -6.33 1.63
CA LEU A 102 9.01 -5.26 1.49
C LEU A 102 7.61 -5.85 1.55
N ASN A 103 6.97 -5.72 2.71
CA ASN A 103 5.57 -6.09 2.86
C ASN A 103 4.69 -4.92 2.40
N PRO A 104 3.80 -5.08 1.40
CA PRO A 104 2.90 -4.02 0.99
C PRO A 104 1.89 -3.73 2.11
N ASP A 105 2.02 -2.57 2.75
CA ASP A 105 0.96 -2.03 3.60
C ASP A 105 0.11 -1.11 2.72
N ASN A 106 -0.81 -1.74 1.99
CA ASN A 106 -1.83 -1.02 1.24
C ASN A 106 -3.21 -1.62 1.57
N PRO A 107 -4.14 -0.88 2.21
CA PRO A 107 -5.55 -1.21 2.09
C PRO A 107 -5.88 -1.07 0.60
N ALA A 108 -6.27 -2.18 -0.04
CA ALA A 108 -6.44 -2.27 -1.49
C ALA A 108 -7.04 -0.99 -2.08
N ALA A 109 -6.38 -0.41 -3.09
CA ALA A 109 -7.06 0.53 -3.97
C ALA A 109 -8.22 -0.24 -4.59
N VAL A 110 -9.44 0.11 -4.18
CA VAL A 110 -10.65 -0.44 -4.77
C VAL A 110 -10.66 -0.03 -6.25
N SER A 111 -10.46 -1.01 -7.12
CA SER A 111 -10.67 -0.83 -8.54
C SER A 111 -12.17 -0.70 -8.78
N ASP A 112 -12.70 0.52 -8.78
CA ASP A 112 -14.05 0.81 -9.27
C ASP A 112 -14.05 0.74 -10.81
N ALA A 113 -13.90 -0.47 -11.35
CA ALA A 113 -14.00 -0.73 -12.77
C ALA A 113 -14.41 -2.18 -12.99
N ASP A 114 -15.63 -2.54 -12.60
CA ASP A 114 -16.43 -3.63 -13.20
C ASP A 114 -17.89 -3.56 -12.70
N ALA A 115 -18.61 -2.54 -13.16
CA ALA A 115 -20.07 -2.49 -13.28
C ALA A 115 -20.34 -1.63 -14.53
N GLU A 116 -21.02 -2.02 -15.60
CA GLU A 116 -22.10 -2.98 -15.77
C GLU A 116 -22.28 -3.18 -17.30
N THR A 117 -22.44 -4.42 -17.79
CA THR A 117 -23.30 -4.74 -18.95
C THR A 117 -23.71 -6.20 -18.88
N THR A 118 -24.91 -6.39 -18.36
CA THR A 118 -25.90 -7.46 -18.58
C THR A 118 -25.92 -7.93 -20.05
N GLY A 119 -26.04 -9.21 -20.42
CA GLY A 119 -26.31 -10.44 -19.69
C GLY A 119 -26.39 -11.64 -20.65
N GLU A 120 -26.96 -12.73 -20.11
CA GLU A 120 -27.40 -13.99 -20.74
C GLU A 120 -26.39 -15.14 -20.99
N GLY A 121 -26.42 -16.13 -20.09
CA GLY A 121 -26.80 -17.49 -20.51
C GLY A 121 -25.80 -18.63 -20.39
N THR A 122 -25.82 -19.29 -19.22
CA THR A 122 -25.55 -20.74 -18.98
C THR A 122 -24.10 -21.15 -18.64
N ALA A 123 -23.89 -21.36 -17.33
CA ALA A 123 -22.79 -22.11 -16.70
C ALA A 123 -22.96 -23.64 -16.88
N PRO A 124 -21.95 -24.49 -16.59
CA PRO A 124 -21.50 -24.78 -15.21
C PRO A 124 -19.96 -24.93 -15.12
N ALA A 125 -19.24 -24.98 -13.99
CA ALA A 125 -19.55 -25.15 -12.58
C ALA A 125 -18.47 -24.41 -11.77
N ALA A 126 -18.88 -23.70 -10.72
CA ALA A 126 -18.00 -23.24 -9.65
C ALA A 126 -18.62 -23.72 -8.34
N GLU A 127 -17.95 -24.64 -7.65
CA GLU A 127 -18.20 -24.87 -6.23
C GLU A 127 -17.29 -23.94 -5.43
N ALA A 128 -17.77 -22.71 -5.27
CA ALA A 128 -17.44 -21.87 -4.14
C ALA A 128 -18.77 -21.60 -3.42
N SER A 129 -19.15 -22.51 -2.53
CA SER A 129 -20.12 -22.22 -1.48
C SER A 129 -19.39 -22.28 -0.16
N ASN A 130 -19.12 -21.11 0.41
CA ASN A 130 -19.27 -20.92 1.84
C ASN A 130 -19.55 -19.44 2.10
N LEU A 131 -20.80 -19.08 1.81
CA LEU A 131 -21.48 -18.00 2.52
C LEU A 131 -21.55 -18.42 3.99
N VAL A 132 -20.74 -17.76 4.81
CA VAL A 132 -20.75 -17.88 6.27
C VAL A 132 -22.17 -17.49 6.72
N SER A 133 -22.92 -18.49 7.18
CA SER A 133 -24.31 -18.30 7.62
C SER A 133 -24.32 -17.47 8.90
N ALA A 134 -25.26 -16.54 8.99
CA ALA A 134 -25.57 -15.72 10.16
C ALA A 134 -26.21 -16.52 11.32
N ASP A 135 -25.76 -17.76 11.52
CA ASP A 135 -26.20 -18.68 12.58
C ASP A 135 -25.03 -19.51 13.18
N GLN A 136 -23.79 -19.08 12.94
CA GLN A 136 -22.64 -19.70 13.58
C GLN A 136 -22.58 -19.24 15.04
N PRO A 137 -22.60 -20.17 16.03
CA PRO A 137 -22.38 -19.81 17.42
C PRO A 137 -21.06 -19.05 17.53
N LEU A 138 -21.06 -17.94 18.29
CA LEU A 138 -19.84 -17.17 18.52
C LEU A 138 -18.69 -18.14 18.86
N PRO A 139 -17.50 -17.97 18.25
CA PRO A 139 -16.38 -18.84 18.54
C PRO A 139 -16.08 -18.80 20.03
N ASP A 140 -15.99 -19.96 20.67
CA ASP A 140 -15.64 -20.07 22.09
C ASP A 140 -14.18 -19.68 22.30
N LEU A 141 -13.96 -18.40 22.57
CA LEU A 141 -12.65 -17.83 22.84
C LEU A 141 -12.04 -18.37 24.15
N THR A 142 -12.85 -18.97 25.03
CA THR A 142 -12.42 -19.56 26.31
C THR A 142 -11.50 -20.76 26.08
N ALA A 143 -11.78 -21.56 25.04
CA ALA A 143 -10.94 -22.70 24.68
C ALA A 143 -9.58 -22.28 24.08
N ARG A 144 -9.51 -21.12 23.39
CA ARG A 144 -8.25 -20.61 22.81
C ARG A 144 -7.39 -19.82 23.78
N LEU A 145 -8.01 -19.11 24.72
CA LEU A 145 -7.29 -18.28 25.70
C LEU A 145 -6.81 -19.08 26.92
N GLY A 146 -7.21 -20.35 27.04
CA GLY A 146 -7.07 -21.10 28.27
C GLY A 146 -8.05 -20.56 29.32
N ALA A 147 -8.80 -21.46 29.97
CA ALA A 147 -9.62 -21.05 31.10
C ALA A 147 -8.77 -20.27 32.11
N PRO A 148 -9.30 -19.23 32.79
CA PRO A 148 -8.62 -18.67 33.94
C PRO A 148 -8.53 -19.76 35.00
N GLY A 149 -7.41 -20.47 35.02
CA GLY A 149 -7.08 -21.41 36.06
C GLY A 149 -7.18 -20.66 37.37
N THR A 150 -8.13 -21.05 38.22
CA THR A 150 -8.26 -20.56 39.60
C THR A 150 -7.14 -21.16 40.46
N THR A 151 -5.91 -20.94 40.03
CA THR A 151 -4.71 -21.17 40.83
C THR A 151 -3.91 -19.90 40.73
N MET A 152 -4.23 -18.92 41.59
CA MET A 152 -3.33 -17.81 41.86
C MET A 152 -1.96 -18.42 42.17
N THR A 153 -0.99 -18.18 41.30
CA THR A 153 0.36 -18.67 41.54
C THR A 153 1.01 -17.79 42.62
N ALA A 154 1.97 -18.34 43.36
CA ALA A 154 2.71 -17.56 44.36
C ALA A 154 3.38 -16.30 43.77
N ALA A 155 3.70 -16.32 42.47
CA ALA A 155 4.25 -15.17 41.75
C ALA A 155 3.25 -14.02 41.62
N ASP A 156 1.97 -14.31 41.38
CA ASP A 156 0.92 -13.28 41.25
C ASP A 156 0.65 -12.58 42.59
N ALA A 157 0.73 -13.33 43.70
CA ALA A 157 0.58 -12.78 45.04
C ALA A 157 1.74 -11.83 45.42
N ILE A 158 2.98 -12.20 45.05
CA ILE A 158 4.15 -11.35 45.26
C ILE A 158 4.05 -10.07 44.42
N GLY A 159 3.63 -10.19 43.15
CA GLY A 159 3.44 -9.04 42.27
C GLY A 159 2.41 -8.04 42.82
N ARG A 160 1.27 -8.52 43.32
CA ARG A 160 0.26 -7.65 43.96
C ARG A 160 0.79 -6.95 45.21
N ALA A 161 1.47 -7.67 46.10
CA ALA A 161 2.00 -7.08 47.32
C ALA A 161 3.04 -5.97 47.02
N ALA A 162 3.89 -6.17 46.03
CA ALA A 162 4.87 -5.16 45.60
C ALA A 162 4.20 -3.90 45.05
N ILE A 163 3.09 -4.04 44.33
CA ILE A 163 2.34 -2.89 43.80
C ILE A 163 1.68 -2.13 44.95
N GLU A 164 1.05 -2.81 45.90
CA GLU A 164 0.35 -2.15 47.03
C GLU A 164 1.31 -1.40 47.97
N ASP A 165 2.53 -1.91 48.17
CA ASP A 165 3.56 -1.23 48.96
C ASP A 165 4.08 0.04 48.27
N ALA A 166 4.14 0.06 46.93
CA ALA A 166 4.58 1.24 46.17
C ALA A 166 3.63 2.44 46.26
N TYR A 167 2.38 2.23 46.71
CA TYR A 167 1.35 3.28 46.82
C TYR A 167 0.95 3.62 48.26
N ARG A 168 1.67 3.09 49.27
CA ARG A 168 1.53 3.50 50.67
C ARG A 168 2.56 4.56 51.04
#